data_AF-A0A238VGX4-F1
#
_entry.id   AF-A0A238VGX4-F1
#
_cell.length_a   1.000
_cell.length_b   1.000
_cell.length_c   1.000
_cell.angle_alpha   90.00
_cell.angle_beta   90.00
_cell.angle_gamma   90.00
#
_symmetry.space_group_name_H-M   'P 1'
#
loop_
_entity.id
_entity.type
_entity.pdbx_description
1 polymer ?
#
loop_
_entity_poly.entity_id
_entity_poly.type
_entity_poly.pdbx_seq_one_letter_code
_entity_poly.pdbx_strand_id
1 'polypeptide(L)' 'MKSKTTAAILTFFLGGIGIHKFYLGQSGQGILYLLFCWTLIPSLLAFFQFFGLIFMSDHSFNVKYNTGF' A
#
# COMPACT_ATOMS: atom_id res chain seq x y z
N MET A 1 -7.58 12.45 -5.64
CA MET A 1 -7.46 11.17 -6.37
C MET A 1 -6.07 10.59 -6.12
N LYS A 2 -5.99 9.34 -5.69
CA LYS A 2 -4.74 8.64 -5.41
C LYS A 2 -4.19 8.07 -6.72
N SER A 3 -2.87 8.03 -6.86
CA SER A 3 -2.17 7.49 -8.03
C SER A 3 -1.61 6.09 -7.77
N LYS A 4 -1.82 5.17 -8.72
CA LYS A 4 -1.31 3.79 -8.66
C LYS A 4 0.22 3.77 -8.63
N THR A 5 0.86 4.56 -9.48
CA THR A 5 2.32 4.63 -9.57
C THR A 5 2.92 5.14 -8.27
N THR A 6 2.34 6.19 -7.69
CA THR A 6 2.79 6.71 -6.38
C THR A 6 2.62 5.65 -5.29
N ALA A 7 1.49 4.94 -5.26
CA ALA A 7 1.28 3.86 -4.31
C ALA A 7 2.30 2.71 -4.48
N ALA A 8 2.64 2.33 -5.71
CA ALA A 8 3.64 1.31 -6.00
C ALA A 8 5.04 1.73 -5.53
N ILE A 9 5.47 2.97 -5.84
CA ILE A 9 6.75 3.53 -5.39
C ILE A 9 6.81 3.56 -3.85
N LEU A 10 5.75 4.04 -3.20
CA LEU A 10 5.67 4.07 -1.74
C LEU A 10 5.72 2.67 -1.13
N THR A 11 5.08 1.69 -1.78
CA THR A 11 5.10 0.30 -1.33
C THR A 11 6.48 -0.34 -1.50
N PHE A 12 7.23 0.01 -2.54
CA PHE A 12 8.58 -0.51 -2.76
C PHE A 12 9.60 0.04 -1.76
N PHE A 13 9.62 1.37 -1.56
CA PHE A 13 10.61 2.02 -0.70
C PHE A 13 10.21 2.06 0.78
N LEU A 14 8.92 2.24 1.08
CA LEU A 14 8.40 2.42 2.44
C LEU A 14 7.40 1.34 2.86
N GLY A 15 7.39 0.21 2.14
CA GLY A 15 6.50 -0.92 2.38
C GLY A 15 6.67 -1.56 3.75
N GLY A 16 7.91 -1.73 4.21
CA GLY A 16 8.21 -2.29 5.53
C GLY A 16 7.74 -1.43 6.70
N ILE A 17 7.56 -0.12 6.47
CA ILE A 17 7.03 0.84 7.47
C ILE A 17 5.50 0.93 7.36
N GLY A 18 4.94 0.68 6.17
CA GLY A 18 3.50 0.72 5.93
C GLY A 18 2.94 2.07 5.50
N ILE A 19 3.80 3.02 5.12
CA ILE A 19 3.38 4.40 4.76
C ILE A 19 2.45 4.41 3.54
N HIS A 20 2.61 3.45 2.62
CA HIS A 20 1.71 3.26 1.47
C HIS A 20 0.26 3.00 1.88
N LYS A 21 0.00 2.40 3.04
CA LYS A 21 -1.36 2.17 3.54
C LYS A 21 -2.06 3.47 3.94
N PHE A 22 -1.33 4.43 4.50
CA PHE A 22 -1.87 5.75 4.81
C PHE A 22 -2.20 6.52 3.53
N TYR A 23 -1.33 6.45 2.52
CA TYR A 23 -1.61 7.04 1.21
C TYR A 23 -2.89 6.46 0.57
N LEU A 24 -3.11 5.15 0.73
CA LEU A 24 -4.30 4.45 0.23
C LEU A 24 -5.58 4.68 1.06
N GLY A 25 -5.52 5.48 2.13
CA GLY A 25 -6.65 5.71 3.04
C GLY A 25 -6.94 4.54 3.98
N GLN A 26 -6.04 3.57 4.08
CA GLN A 26 -6.15 2.38 4.91
C GLN A 26 -5.39 2.57 6.24
N SER A 27 -5.66 3.66 6.96
CA SER A 27 -4.88 4.08 8.15
C SER A 27 -4.79 3.00 9.23
N GLY A 28 -5.85 2.22 9.46
CA GLY A 28 -5.82 1.10 10.41
C GLY A 28 -4.78 0.03 10.05
N GLN A 29 -4.65 -0.30 8.76
CA GLN A 29 -3.61 -1.23 8.29
C GLN A 29 -2.22 -0.59 8.34
N GLY A 30 -2.12 0.71 8.10
CA GLY A 30 -0.86 1.46 8.26
C GLY A 30 -0.33 1.44 9.70
N ILE A 31 -1.21 1.61 10.69
CA ILE A 31 -0.84 1.52 12.11
C ILE A 31 -0.34 0.11 12.46
N LEU A 32 -1.02 -0.93 11.97
CA LEU A 32 -0.55 -2.31 12.17
C LEU A 32 0.84 -2.52 11.57
N TYR A 33 1.09 -2.03 10.36
CA TYR A 33 2.42 -2.11 9.74
C TYR A 33 3.48 -1.38 10.55
N LEU A 34 3.18 -0.20 11.11
CA LEU A 34 4.09 0.53 11.98
C LEU A 34 4.42 -0.24 13.27
N LEU A 35 3.41 -0.83 13.92
CA LEU A 35 3.60 -1.62 15.15
C LEU A 35 4.41 -2.90 14.91
N PHE A 36 4.25 -3.52 13.73
CA PHE A 36 4.94 -4.75 13.36
C PHE A 36 6.20 -4.50 12.53
N CYS A 37 6.62 -3.26 12.26
CA CYS A 37 7.73 -2.98 11.33
C CYS A 37 9.05 -3.65 11.75
N TRP A 38 9.29 -3.80 13.05
CA TRP A 38 10.43 -4.50 13.65
C TRP A 38 10.45 -6.02 13.42
N THR A 39 9.32 -6.64 13.06
CA THR A 39 9.23 -8.08 12.81
C THR A 39 9.63 -8.49 11.39
N LEU A 40 9.88 -7.52 10.50
CA LEU A 40 10.09 -7.70 9.05
C LEU A 40 8.90 -8.32 8.29
N ILE A 41 7.87 -8.83 8.96
CA ILE A 41 6.62 -9.34 8.37
C ILE A 41 5.95 -8.30 7.46
N PRO A 42 5.83 -7.01 7.85
CA PRO A 42 5.21 -5.99 6.99
C PRO A 42 6.00 -5.76 5.70
N SER A 43 7.33 -5.93 5.74
CA SER A 43 8.20 -5.79 4.57
C SER A 43 7.91 -6.89 3.54
N LEU A 44 7.78 -8.15 4.01
CA LEU A 44 7.42 -9.28 3.14
C LEU A 44 6.01 -9.13 2.54
N LEU A 45 5.03 -8.70 3.35
CA LEU A 45 3.69 -8.42 2.85
C LEU A 45 3.70 -7.28 1.81
N ALA A 46 4.43 -6.20 2.07
CA ALA A 46 4.54 -5.09 1.14
C ALA A 46 5.19 -5.49 -0.18
N PHE A 47 6.15 -6.42 -0.16
CA PHE A 47 6.73 -6.99 -1.37
C PHE A 47 5.67 -7.64 -2.27
N PHE A 48 4.82 -8.51 -1.73
CA PHE A 48 3.71 -9.09 -2.51
C PHE A 48 2.69 -8.02 -2.94
N GLN A 49 2.40 -7.05 -2.09
CA GLN A 49 1.50 -5.94 -2.45
C GLN A 49 2.05 -5.07 -3.57
N PHE A 50 3.37 -4.88 -3.66
CA PHE A 50 4.00 -4.14 -4.73
C PHE A 50 3.76 -4.80 -6.08
N PHE A 51 3.97 -6.11 -6.19
CA PHE A 51 3.61 -6.86 -7.40
C PHE A 51 2.12 -6.81 -7.68
N GLY A 52 1.29 -6.97 -6.65
CA GLY A 52 -0.16 -6.80 -6.77
C GLY A 52 -0.55 -5.44 -7.35
N LEU A 53 0.10 -4.35 -6.93
CA LEU A 53 -0.13 -2.99 -7.45
C LEU A 53 0.34 -2.82 -8.89
N ILE A 54 1.47 -3.41 -9.28
CA ILE A 54 1.99 -3.35 -10.65
C ILE A 54 1.08 -4.11 -11.61
N PHE A 55 0.67 -5.33 -11.24
CA PHE A 55 -0.20 -6.15 -12.08
C PHE A 55 -1.68 -5.70 -12.04
N MET A 56 -2.06 -4.83 -11.11
CA MET A 56 -3.42 -4.32 -11.04
C MET A 56 -3.68 -3.24 -12.11
N SER A 57 -4.83 -3.36 -12.78
CA SER A 57 -5.31 -2.35 -13.73
C SER A 57 -5.65 -1.02 -13.03
N ASP A 58 -5.52 0.09 -13.74
CA ASP A 58 -5.88 1.42 -13.22
C ASP A 58 -7.37 1.52 -12.88
N HIS A 59 -8.23 0.81 -13.62
CA HIS A 59 -9.66 0.71 -13.32
C HIS A 59 -9.90 0.05 -11.95
N SER A 60 -9.30 -1.11 -11.71
CA SER A 60 -9.39 -1.81 -10.42
C SER A 60 -8.79 -0.98 -9.27
N PHE A 61 -7.70 -0.23 -9.53
CA PHE A 61 -7.14 0.70 -8.56
C PHE A 61 -8.13 1.79 -8.19
N ASN A 62 -8.73 2.42 -9.19
CA ASN A 62 -9.64 3.53 -9.00
C ASN A 62 -10.89 3.07 -8.24
N VAL A 63 -11.46 1.93 -8.64
CA VAL A 63 -12.60 1.29 -7.96
C VAL A 63 -12.29 1.01 -6.48
N LYS A 64 -11.08 0.56 -6.16
CA LYS A 64 -10.72 0.16 -4.80
C LYS A 64 -10.35 1.33 -3.88
N TYR A 65 -9.69 2.36 -4.41
CA TYR A 65 -9.04 3.39 -3.58
C TYR A 65 -9.55 4.82 -3.81
N ASN A 66 -10.34 5.05 -4.87
CA ASN A 66 -10.88 6.35 -5.24
C ASN A 66 -12.42 6.36 -5.38
N THR A 67 -13.12 5.24 -5.12
CA THR A 67 -14.59 5.13 -5.26
C THR A 67 -15.35 5.28 -3.94
N GLY A 68 -14.67 5.57 -2.83
CA GLY A 68 -15.31 6.12 -1.64
C GLY A 68 -15.45 7.63 -1.78
N PHE A 69 -16.67 8.14 -1.65
CA PHE A 69 -16.97 9.57 -1.43
C PHE A 69 -16.13 10.15 -0.29
#